data_AF-A0A1B2I849-F1
#
_entry.id   AF-A0A1B2I849-F1
#
_cell.length_a   1.000
_cell.length_b   1.000
_cell.length_c   1.000
_cell.angle_alpha   90.00
_cell.angle_beta   90.00
_cell.angle_gamma   90.00
#
_symmetry.space_group_name_H-M   'P 1'
#
loop_
_entity.id
_entity.type
_entity.pdbx_description
1 polymer ?
#
loop_
_entity_poly.entity_id
_entity_poly.type
_entity_poly.pdbx_seq_one_letter_code
_entity_poly.pdbx_strand_id
1 'polypeptide(L)'
;MFEKRHDNVIQSIRMLECDAEFCLLNFQETSRTVAMPRGGTREETEYLITRDGLSLLAMGFTGAKALQWKIKYAEAFNTMERNDEND
;
A
#
# COMPACT_ATOMS: atom_id res chain seq x y z
N MET A 1 -5.70 8.22 -4.22
CA MET A 1 -4.80 8.29 -3.05
C MET A 1 -3.40 8.77 -3.42
N PHE A 2 -2.70 8.11 -4.36
CA PHE A 2 -1.34 8.53 -4.76
C PHE A 2 -1.08 8.66 -6.26
N GLU A 3 -2.10 8.43 -7.12
CA GLU A 3 -2.01 8.49 -8.60
C GLU A 3 -0.83 7.70 -9.19
N LYS A 4 -0.42 6.65 -8.48
CA LYS A 4 0.59 5.70 -8.96
C LYS A 4 -0.08 4.69 -9.86
N ARG A 5 0.59 4.32 -10.95
CA ARG A 5 0.18 3.20 -11.80
C ARG A 5 0.30 1.88 -11.03
N HIS A 6 -0.57 0.92 -11.34
CA HIS A 6 -0.64 -0.40 -10.68
C HIS A 6 0.68 -1.17 -10.75
N ASP A 7 1.34 -1.16 -11.90
CA ASP A 7 2.65 -1.78 -12.12
C ASP A 7 3.74 -1.21 -11.22
N ASN A 8 3.77 0.11 -11.03
CA ASN A 8 4.72 0.76 -10.12
C ASN A 8 4.45 0.42 -8.64
N VAL A 9 3.18 0.19 -8.27
CA VAL A 9 2.83 -0.25 -6.91
C VAL A 9 3.29 -1.69 -6.68
N ILE A 10 3.05 -2.59 -7.64
CA ILE A 10 3.57 -3.97 -7.60
C ILE A 10 5.10 -3.97 -7.48
N GLN A 11 5.78 -3.16 -8.27
CA GLN A 11 7.23 -3.03 -8.18
C GLN A 11 7.67 -2.56 -6.79
N SER A 12 6.97 -1.57 -6.23
CA SER A 12 7.26 -1.07 -4.89
C SER A 12 7.09 -2.16 -3.83
N ILE A 13 6.03 -2.97 -3.92
CA ILE A 13 5.79 -4.11 -3.02
C ILE A 13 6.93 -5.13 -3.11
N ARG A 14 7.36 -5.48 -4.33
CA ARG A 14 8.46 -6.43 -4.55
C ARG A 14 9.82 -5.94 -4.11
N MET A 15 10.01 -4.62 -4.05
CA MET A 15 11.23 -3.97 -3.59
C MET A 15 11.23 -3.65 -2.10
N LEU A 16 10.13 -3.92 -1.38
CA LEU A 16 10.10 -3.72 0.07
C LEU A 16 11.04 -4.72 0.75
N GLU A 17 12.09 -4.19 1.37
CA GLU A 17 12.88 -4.93 2.36
C GLU A 17 12.10 -4.91 3.67
N CYS A 18 11.14 -5.84 3.78
CA CYS A 18 10.27 -5.98 4.94
C CYS A 18 10.37 -7.40 5.51
N ASP A 19 10.07 -7.54 6.80
CA ASP A 19 10.01 -8.86 7.43
C ASP A 19 9.05 -9.78 6.65
N ALA A 20 9.48 -11.03 6.41
CA ALA A 20 8.74 -11.94 5.55
C ALA A 20 7.32 -12.22 6.07
N GLU A 21 7.14 -12.30 7.39
CA GLU A 21 5.83 -12.50 8.02
C GLU A 21 4.95 -11.27 7.84
N PHE A 22 5.51 -10.07 8.08
CA PHE A 22 4.78 -8.82 7.83
C PHE A 22 4.35 -8.73 6.36
N CYS A 23 5.25 -9.04 5.43
CA CYS A 23 4.96 -8.97 4.00
C CYS A 23 3.85 -9.95 3.60
N LEU A 24 3.88 -11.19 4.10
CA LEU A 24 2.85 -12.21 3.87
C LEU A 24 1.47 -11.81 4.42
N LEU A 25 1.42 -11.24 5.63
CA LEU A 25 0.17 -10.85 6.28
C LEU A 25 -0.47 -9.62 5.63
N ASN A 26 0.36 -8.69 5.11
CA ASN A 26 -0.10 -7.39 4.66
C ASN A 26 -0.15 -7.23 3.13
N PHE A 27 0.51 -8.10 2.37
CA PHE A 27 0.53 -8.11 0.90
C PHE A 27 0.26 -9.52 0.36
N GLN A 28 -1.02 -9.88 0.20
CA GLN A 28 -1.41 -11.20 -0.28
C GLN A 28 -1.44 -11.21 -1.81
N GLU A 29 -0.51 -11.94 -2.42
CA GLU A 29 -0.45 -12.11 -3.88
C GLU A 29 -1.64 -12.91 -4.39
N THR A 30 -2.28 -12.39 -5.44
CA THR A 30 -3.39 -13.03 -6.15
C THR A 30 -3.26 -12.76 -7.65
N SER A 31 -4.14 -13.37 -8.45
CA SER A 31 -4.23 -13.09 -9.88
C SER A 31 -5.62 -12.62 -10.26
N ARG A 32 -5.67 -11.79 -11.31
CA ARG A 32 -6.91 -11.40 -11.96
C ARG A 32 -6.84 -11.68 -13.45
N THR A 33 -7.93 -12.19 -13.99
CA THR A 33 -8.11 -12.34 -15.43
C THR A 33 -8.47 -10.99 -16.05
N VAL A 34 -7.67 -10.51 -17.01
CA VAL A 34 -7.96 -9.30 -17.78
C VAL A 34 -8.14 -9.62 -19.26
N ALA A 35 -9.13 -8.99 -19.88
CA ALA A 35 -9.35 -9.09 -21.31
C ALA A 35 -8.26 -8.31 -22.08
N MET A 36 -7.73 -8.93 -23.12
CA MET A 36 -6.69 -8.34 -23.94
C MET A 36 -7.26 -7.50 -25.08
N PRO A 37 -6.60 -6.40 -25.50
CA PRO A 37 -7.11 -5.50 -26.54
C PRO A 37 -7.35 -6.16 -27.91
N ARG A 38 -6.68 -7.29 -28.17
CA ARG A 38 -6.76 -8.05 -29.44
C ARG A 38 -7.59 -9.34 -29.30
N GLY A 39 -8.37 -9.46 -28.24
CA GLY A 39 -9.09 -10.69 -27.89
C GLY A 39 -8.23 -11.64 -27.02
N GLY A 40 -8.91 -12.56 -26.34
CA GLY A 40 -8.32 -13.45 -25.35
C GLY A 40 -8.21 -12.82 -23.95
N THR A 41 -7.72 -13.61 -22.99
CA THR A 41 -7.52 -13.20 -21.61
C THR A 41 -6.08 -13.45 -21.17
N ARG A 42 -5.58 -12.69 -20.20
CA ARG A 42 -4.34 -12.99 -19.48
C ARG A 42 -4.55 -12.88 -17.98
N GLU A 43 -3.74 -13.61 -17.23
CA GLU A 43 -3.60 -13.42 -15.79
C GLU A 43 -2.62 -12.28 -15.50
N GLU A 44 -3.03 -11.33 -14.67
CA GLU A 44 -2.16 -10.30 -14.10
C GLU A 44 -2.03 -10.51 -12.60
N THR A 45 -0.81 -10.36 -12.07
CA THR A 45 -0.58 -10.34 -10.62
C THR A 45 -1.26 -9.11 -10.00
N GLU A 46 -1.90 -9.33 -8.86
CA GLU A 46 -2.48 -8.31 -8.00
C GLU A 46 -2.12 -8.63 -6.54
N TYR A 47 -2.22 -7.62 -5.67
CA TYR A 47 -2.03 -7.82 -4.23
C TYR A 47 -3.28 -7.32 -3.50
N LEU A 48 -3.82 -8.14 -2.61
CA LEU A 48 -4.75 -7.68 -1.58
C LEU A 48 -3.93 -7.10 -0.44
N ILE A 49 -4.17 -5.82 -0.12
CA ILE A 49 -3.33 -5.05 0.79
C ILE A 49 -4.17 -4.62 1.99
N THR A 50 -3.65 -4.87 3.19
CA THR A 50 -4.25 -4.40 4.44
C THR A 50 -4.04 -2.89 4.62
N ARG A 51 -4.69 -2.30 5.64
CA ARG A 51 -4.43 -0.90 6.02
C ARG A 51 -2.96 -0.67 6.40
N ASP A 52 -2.33 -1.62 7.08
CA ASP A 52 -0.96 -1.48 7.56
C ASP A 52 0.04 -1.62 6.42
N GLY A 53 -0.18 -2.56 5.50
CA GLY A 53 0.60 -2.67 4.27
C GLY A 53 0.51 -1.43 3.39
N LEU A 54 -0.70 -0.86 3.25
CA LEU A 54 -0.89 0.41 2.54
C LEU A 54 -0.17 1.57 3.23
N SER A 55 -0.20 1.61 4.56
CA SER A 55 0.47 2.65 5.35
C SER A 55 1.98 2.58 5.16
N LEU A 56 2.56 1.37 5.21
CA LEU A 56 3.99 1.15 4.93
C LEU A 56 4.38 1.62 3.52
N LEU A 57 3.61 1.24 2.49
CA LEU A 57 3.85 1.70 1.12
C LEU A 57 3.78 3.23 1.00
N ALA A 58 2.80 3.85 1.64
CA ALA A 58 2.62 5.30 1.61
C ALA A 58 3.81 6.05 2.25
N MET A 59 4.46 5.46 3.27
CA MET A 59 5.67 6.04 3.87
C MET A 59 6.83 6.09 2.88
N GLY A 60 7.00 5.06 2.04
CA GLY A 60 8.01 5.00 0.98
C GLY A 60 7.71 5.89 -0.24
N PHE A 61 6.45 6.33 -0.43
CA PHE A 61 6.10 7.19 -1.56
C PHE A 61 6.53 8.64 -1.39
N THR A 62 6.87 9.27 -2.52
CA THR A 62 7.27 10.68 -2.60
C THR A 62 6.22 11.52 -3.35
N GLY A 63 6.24 12.84 -3.12
CA GLY A 63 5.35 13.83 -3.77
C GLY A 63 4.36 14.50 -2.82
N ALA A 64 3.71 15.57 -3.28
CA ALA A 64 2.85 16.42 -2.44
C ALA A 64 1.66 15.65 -1.81
N LYS A 65 1.00 14.77 -2.57
CA LYS A 65 -0.11 13.94 -2.05
C LYS A 65 0.37 12.93 -1.02
N ALA A 66 1.54 12.33 -1.23
CA ALA A 66 2.15 11.43 -0.27
C ALA A 66 2.49 12.17 1.02
N LEU A 67 3.09 13.36 0.93
CA LEU A 67 3.40 14.19 2.09
C LEU A 67 2.15 14.58 2.89
N GLN A 68 1.11 15.07 2.21
CA GLN A 68 -0.15 15.42 2.87
C GLN A 68 -0.78 14.23 3.60
N TRP A 69 -0.71 13.04 2.99
CA TRP A 69 -1.20 11.83 3.62
C TRP A 69 -0.39 11.47 4.88
N LYS A 70 0.95 11.55 4.81
CA LYS A 70 1.84 11.29 5.96
C LYS A 70 1.59 12.24 7.13
N ILE A 71 1.37 13.53 6.85
CA ILE A 71 1.04 14.52 7.87
C ILE A 71 -0.25 14.15 8.59
N LYS A 72 -1.32 13.82 7.84
CA LYS A 72 -2.60 13.39 8.42
C LYS A 72 -2.48 12.10 9.24
N TYR A 73 -1.65 11.17 8.78
CA TYR A 73 -1.37 9.94 9.53
C TYR A 73 -0.68 10.27 10.87
N ALA A 74 0.31 11.17 10.88
CA ALA A 74 0.99 11.60 12.10
C ALA A 74 0.06 12.37 13.06
N GLU A 75 -0.82 13.24 12.55
CA GLU A 75 -1.82 13.94 13.37
C GLU A 75 -2.80 12.97 14.06
N ALA A 76 -3.24 11.95 13.34
CA ALA A 76 -4.11 10.92 13.89
C ALA A 76 -3.38 10.10 14.96
N PHE A 77 -2.11 9.74 14.72
CA PHE A 77 -1.29 9.02 15.69
C PHE A 77 -1.10 9.82 16.99
N ASN A 78 -0.73 11.10 16.90
CA ASN A 78 -0.57 11.97 18.07
C ASN A 78 -1.88 12.16 18.84
N THR A 79 -3.03 12.13 18.13
CA THR A 79 -4.35 12.20 18.76
C THR A 79 -4.65 10.94 19.55
N MET A 80 -4.27 9.77 19.04
CA MET A 80 -4.40 8.49 19.74
C MET A 80 -3.53 8.48 21.01
N GLU A 81 -2.24 8.82 20.90
CA GLU A 81 -1.34 8.90 22.07
C GLU A 81 -1.87 9.83 23.17
N ARG A 82 -2.38 11.01 22.79
CA ARG A 82 -2.94 11.95 23.76
C ARG A 82 -4.17 11.39 24.48
N ASN A 83 -5.00 10.61 23.80
CA ASN A 83 -6.18 10.04 24.42
C ASN A 83 -5.81 8.93 25.42
N ASP A 84 -4.74 8.17 25.14
CA ASP A 84 -4.23 7.12 26.02
C ASP A 84 -3.49 7.68 27.26
N GLU A 85 -2.97 8.91 27.21
CA GLU A 85 -2.36 9.60 28.37
C GLU A 85 -3.37 10.22 29.35
N ASN A 86 -4.66 10.31 28.98
CA ASN A 86 -5.71 10.93 29.79
C ASN A 86 -6.69 9.92 30.43
N ASP A 87 -6.45 8.60 30.27
CA ASP A 87 -7.14 7.49 30.93
C ASP A 87 -6.27 6.88 32.06
#